data_AF-A0A1V4X7W7-F1
#
_entry.id   AF-A0A1V4X7W7-F1
#
_cell.length_a   1.000
_cell.length_b   1.000
_cell.length_c   1.000
_cell.angle_alpha   90.00
_cell.angle_beta   90.00
_cell.angle_gamma   90.00
#
_symmetry.space_group_name_H-M   'P 1'
#
loop_
_entity.id
_entity.type
_entity.pdbx_description
1 polymer ?
#
loop_
_entity_poly.entity_id
_entity_poly.type
_entity_poly.pdbx_seq_one_letter_code
_entity_poly.pdbx_strand_id
1 'polypeptide(L)'
;MNETILTTIKGGIMDLFPDVGKIPITPQMRLGDIPDYDSMAAVNLQVFLEERFPLKVSLDMLTEDMTLGELIEYIGRYVKNN
;
A
#
# COMPACT_ATOMS: atom_id res chain seq x y z
N MET A 1 2.44 16.31 -5.81
CA MET A 1 3.10 15.08 -6.33
C MET A 1 2.90 13.89 -5.38
N ASN A 2 3.04 14.05 -4.05
CA ASN A 2 2.72 12.96 -3.09
C ASN A 2 1.22 12.70 -2.87
N GLU A 3 0.35 13.71 -3.10
CA GLU A 3 -1.10 13.55 -2.96
C GLU A 3 -1.71 12.54 -3.94
N THR A 4 -1.16 12.43 -5.15
CA THR A 4 -1.66 11.48 -6.15
C THR A 4 -1.35 10.03 -5.74
N ILE A 5 -0.13 9.77 -5.26
CA ILE A 5 0.29 8.45 -4.77
C ILE A 5 -0.53 8.04 -3.55
N LEU A 6 -0.71 8.96 -2.58
CA LEU A 6 -1.53 8.72 -1.41
C LEU A 6 -2.99 8.42 -1.79
N THR A 7 -3.56 9.16 -2.74
CA THR A 7 -4.94 8.95 -3.21
C THR A 7 -5.08 7.60 -3.91
N THR A 8 -4.11 7.21 -4.75
CA THR A 8 -4.11 5.90 -5.43
C THR A 8 -3.98 4.75 -4.44
N ILE A 9 -3.05 4.83 -3.49
CA ILE A 9 -2.86 3.79 -2.47
C ILE A 9 -4.09 3.70 -1.57
N LYS A 10 -4.64 4.84 -1.14
CA LYS A 10 -5.88 4.87 -0.35
C LYS A 10 -7.04 4.22 -1.10
N GLY A 11 -7.18 4.52 -2.40
CA GLY A 11 -8.18 3.87 -3.26
C GLY A 11 -7.97 2.36 -3.36
N GLY A 12 -6.73 1.92 -3.61
CA GLY A 12 -6.38 0.50 -3.66
C GLY A 12 -6.64 -0.23 -2.35
N ILE A 13 -6.29 0.37 -1.22
CA ILE A 13 -6.55 -0.19 0.10
C ILE A 13 -8.05 -0.30 0.35
N MET A 14 -8.85 0.70 -0.01
CA MET A 14 -10.31 0.60 0.10
C MET A 14 -10.92 -0.45 -0.83
N ASP A 15 -10.37 -0.63 -2.03
CA ASP A 15 -10.83 -1.64 -3.00
C ASP A 15 -10.46 -3.06 -2.57
N LEU A 16 -9.25 -3.24 -2.02
CA LEU A 16 -8.74 -4.53 -1.55
C LEU A 16 -9.32 -4.92 -0.19
N PHE A 17 -9.56 -3.95 0.69
CA PHE A 17 -10.01 -4.15 2.06
C PHE A 17 -11.25 -3.30 2.34
N PRO A 18 -12.46 -3.76 1.98
CA PRO A 18 -13.69 -2.98 2.17
C PRO A 18 -13.94 -2.62 3.65
N ASP A 19 -13.45 -3.43 4.59
CA ASP A 19 -13.58 -3.18 6.03
C ASP A 19 -12.60 -2.16 6.61
N VAL A 20 -11.50 -1.84 5.89
CA VAL A 20 -10.56 -0.77 6.28
C VAL A 20 -11.20 0.62 6.21
N GLY A 21 -12.26 0.79 5.42
CA GLY A 21 -12.97 2.07 5.26
C GLY A 21 -13.62 2.58 6.56
N LYS A 22 -13.70 1.73 7.59
CA LYS A 22 -14.23 2.08 8.92
C LYS A 22 -13.16 2.66 9.85
N ILE A 23 -11.88 2.60 9.49
CA ILE A 23 -10.76 3.10 10.29
C ILE A 23 -9.98 4.19 9.55
N PRO A 24 -9.39 5.16 10.28
CA PRO A 24 -8.62 6.23 9.65
C PRO A 24 -7.32 5.69 9.04
N ILE A 25 -7.24 5.67 7.71
CA ILE A 25 -6.01 5.34 6.98
C ILE A 25 -5.01 6.47 7.20
N THR A 26 -3.94 6.18 7.95
CA THR A 26 -2.85 7.14 8.24
C THR A 26 -1.50 6.58 7.77
N PRO A 27 -0.50 7.44 7.52
CA PRO A 27 0.85 6.96 7.14
C PRO A 27 1.55 6.11 8.20
N GLN A 28 1.14 6.21 9.47
CA GLN A 28 1.71 5.44 10.57
C GLN A 28 1.06 4.06 10.73
N MET A 29 -0.05 3.82 10.04
CA MET A 29 -0.75 2.55 10.05
C MET A 29 0.13 1.46 9.44
N ARG A 30 0.23 0.34 10.13
CA ARG A 30 0.94 -0.83 9.64
C ARG A 30 0.04 -1.67 8.75
N LEU A 31 0.62 -2.41 7.82
CA LEU A 31 -0.14 -3.34 6.99
C LEU A 31 -0.82 -4.42 7.84
N GLY A 32 -0.17 -4.91 8.90
CA GLY A 32 -0.77 -5.87 9.83
C GLY A 32 -1.90 -5.31 10.69
N ASP A 33 -2.05 -3.97 10.79
CA ASP A 33 -3.19 -3.34 11.46
C ASP A 33 -4.43 -3.29 10.55
N ILE A 34 -4.29 -3.59 9.26
CA ILE A 34 -5.41 -3.64 8.31
C ILE A 34 -6.24 -4.89 8.61
N PRO A 35 -7.57 -4.76 8.82
CA PRO A 35 -8.46 -5.91 8.95
C PRO A 35 -8.35 -6.83 7.72
N ASP A 36 -8.32 -8.14 7.95
CA ASP A 36 -8.17 -9.16 6.91
C ASP A 36 -6.84 -9.12 6.15
N TYR A 37 -5.81 -8.48 6.72
CA TYR A 37 -4.47 -8.57 6.18
C TYR A 37 -3.85 -9.94 6.48
N ASP A 38 -3.72 -10.75 5.42
CA ASP A 38 -3.05 -12.04 5.43
C ASP A 38 -2.07 -12.18 4.24
N SER A 39 -1.47 -13.36 4.07
CA SER A 39 -0.57 -13.61 2.95
C SER A 39 -1.23 -13.44 1.56
N MET A 40 -2.55 -13.69 1.43
CA MET A 40 -3.24 -13.49 0.16
C MET A 40 -3.48 -12.00 -0.10
N ALA A 41 -3.84 -11.25 0.94
CA ALA A 41 -3.98 -9.81 0.88
C ALA A 41 -2.67 -9.12 0.51
N ALA A 42 -1.54 -9.58 1.05
CA ALA A 42 -0.21 -9.09 0.67
C ALA A 42 0.08 -9.30 -0.83
N VAL A 43 -0.29 -10.47 -1.38
CA VAL A 43 -0.18 -10.75 -2.83
C VAL A 43 -1.09 -9.85 -3.65
N ASN A 44 -2.34 -9.65 -3.24
CA ASN A 44 -3.25 -8.77 -3.96
C ASN A 44 -2.77 -7.30 -3.94
N LEU A 45 -2.24 -6.84 -2.80
CA LEU A 45 -1.63 -5.53 -2.67
C LEU A 45 -0.40 -5.38 -3.56
N GLN A 46 0.46 -6.40 -3.61
CA GLN A 46 1.61 -6.44 -4.51
C GLN A 46 1.16 -6.26 -5.98
N VAL A 47 0.21 -7.08 -6.45
CA VAL A 47 -0.31 -7.00 -7.82
C VAL A 47 -0.88 -5.61 -8.11
N PHE A 48 -1.70 -5.07 -7.20
CA PHE A 48 -2.25 -3.71 -7.35
C PHE A 48 -1.16 -2.65 -7.52
N LEU A 49 -0.09 -2.73 -6.72
CA LEU A 49 1.01 -1.77 -6.78
C LEU A 49 1.79 -1.88 -8.10
N GLU A 50 2.08 -3.10 -8.55
CA GLU A 50 2.81 -3.34 -9.81
C GLU A 50 1.97 -2.98 -11.05
N GLU A 51 0.63 -3.09 -10.98
CA GLU A 51 -0.27 -2.65 -12.06
C GLU A 51 -0.40 -1.12 -12.13
N ARG A 52 -0.39 -0.44 -10.98
CA ARG A 52 -0.58 1.02 -10.89
C ARG A 52 0.70 1.82 -11.02
N PHE A 53 1.83 1.23 -10.66
CA PHE A 53 3.11 1.90 -10.68
C PHE A 53 4.15 1.04 -11.41
N PRO A 54 5.07 1.65 -12.18
CA PRO A 54 6.10 0.92 -12.91
C PRO A 54 7.26 0.49 -11.99
N LEU A 55 6.93 -0.22 -10.91
CA LEU A 55 7.89 -0.70 -9.91
C LEU A 55 7.57 -2.16 -9.57
N LYS A 56 8.58 -2.88 -9.09
CA LYS A 56 8.40 -4.23 -8.54
C LYS A 56 8.44 -4.17 -7.03
N VAL A 57 7.46 -4.78 -6.38
CA VAL A 57 7.39 -4.88 -4.91
C VAL A 57 7.67 -6.32 -4.54
N SER A 58 8.57 -6.58 -3.59
CA SER A 58 8.72 -7.94 -3.05
C SER A 58 7.68 -8.17 -1.95
N LEU A 59 7.11 -9.37 -1.88
CA LEU A 59 6.28 -9.78 -0.75
C LEU A 59 7.04 -9.69 0.58
N ASP A 60 8.35 -9.93 0.56
CA ASP A 60 9.21 -9.75 1.73
C ASP A 60 9.27 -8.30 2.24
N MET A 61 8.85 -7.32 1.42
CA MET A 61 8.70 -5.94 1.86
C MET A 61 7.30 -5.68 2.43
N LEU A 62 6.26 -6.34 1.92
CA LEU A 62 4.89 -6.22 2.39
C LEU A 62 4.68 -7.06 3.65
N THR A 63 5.50 -6.81 4.67
CA THR A 63 5.35 -7.45 5.98
C THR A 63 4.31 -6.71 6.80
N GLU A 64 3.79 -7.38 7.82
CA GLU A 64 2.86 -6.78 8.78
C GLU A 64 3.42 -5.52 9.47
N ASP A 65 4.74 -5.42 9.63
CA ASP A 65 5.40 -4.28 10.25
C ASP A 65 5.55 -3.07 9.30
N MET A 66 5.46 -3.27 7.99
CA MET A 66 5.60 -2.18 7.02
C MET A 66 4.46 -1.18 7.20
N THR A 67 4.81 0.10 7.26
CA THR A 67 3.82 1.18 7.35
C THR A 67 3.38 1.67 5.98
N LEU A 68 2.17 2.21 5.90
CA LEU A 68 1.69 2.87 4.68
C LEU A 68 2.58 4.05 4.28
N GLY A 69 3.16 4.76 5.25
CA GLY A 69 4.10 5.85 5.02
C GLY A 69 5.37 5.38 4.32
N GLU A 70 5.98 4.28 4.79
CA GLU A 70 7.14 3.68 4.14
C GLU A 70 6.81 3.20 2.73
N LEU A 71 5.62 2.64 2.51
CA LEU A 71 5.17 2.22 1.20
C LEU A 71 5.02 3.42 0.24
N ILE A 72 4.38 4.49 0.70
CA ILE A 72 4.25 5.75 -0.06
C ILE A 72 5.62 6.34 -0.38
N GLU A 73 6.55 6.35 0.58
CA GLU A 73 7.91 6.83 0.35
C GLU A 73 8.67 5.97 -0.66
N TYR A 74 8.56 4.65 -0.57
CA TYR A 74 9.18 3.72 -1.50
C TYR A 74 8.71 3.99 -2.93
N ILE A 75 7.39 4.05 -3.12
CA ILE A 75 6.78 4.34 -4.43
C ILE A 75 7.16 5.74 -4.90
N GLY A 76 7.12 6.73 -4.00
CA GLY A 76 7.49 8.11 -4.29
C GLY A 76 8.93 8.27 -4.76
N ARG A 77 9.87 7.47 -4.23
CA ARG A 77 11.27 7.44 -4.69
C ARG A 77 11.40 6.87 -6.10
N TYR A 78 10.64 5.83 -6.43
CA TYR A 78 10.67 5.22 -7.76
C TYR A 78 10.00 6.10 -8.82
N VAL A 79 8.84 6.67 -8.50
CA VAL A 79 8.09 7.53 -9.43
C VAL A 79 8.76 8.89 -9.66
N LYS A 80 9.53 9.42 -8.70
CA LYS A 80 10.32 10.66 -8.90
C LYS A 80 11.52 10.50 -9.84
N ASN A 81 12.01 9.28 -10.02
CA ASN A 81 13.22 9.00 -10.79
C ASN A 81 12.93 8.56 -12.23
N ASN A 82 11.66 8.55 -12.66
CA ASN A 82 11.21 8.39 -14.05
C ASN A 82 10.57 9.69 -14.53
#